data_AF-A0A1N6EXH5-F1
#
_entry.id   AF-A0A1N6EXH5-F1
#
_cell.length_a   1.000
_cell.length_b   1.000
_cell.length_c   1.000
_cell.angle_alpha   90.00
_cell.angle_beta   90.00
_cell.angle_gamma   90.00
#
_symmetry.space_group_name_H-M   'P 1'
#
loop_
_entity.id
_entity.type
_entity.pdbx_description
1 polymer ?
#
loop_
_entity_poly.entity_id
_entity_poly.type
_entity_poly.pdbx_seq_one_letter_code
_entity_poly.pdbx_strand_id
1 'polypeptide(L)'
;MSSTTLRPTDADDELWSGGSKLRAVRESGVSLFLLFCAAVTVLTTAGIIVVLGVETVEFFRKSGVGLVDFLTGTELKPDLHPPKYGILPLVWGTFVVAAGSTIIALPVGLLSAIYLSEYAPRGLRAILKPTLELLAGIPTIVYGYLALLVVTPVLKAIFEPLGIRVETFNALSACIVVGVMIIPMVSSLSEDVLSAVPRGLREAGYGLGATKFEVSTRIVVPAALSGVVASFILALSRAIGETMAVVLAAGMRPQISLNPLTSIETMTTYIVAVTNGEASYGSPKYLSLFAVGMVLFAITLTLNIVSGLVLRRYREVYQ
;
A
#
# COMPACT_ATOMS: atom_id res chain seq x y z
N MET A 1 34.69 49.21 40.13
CA MET A 1 35.45 47.94 40.03
C MET A 1 34.75 47.08 39.00
N SER A 2 35.54 46.53 38.08
CA SER A 2 35.19 46.05 36.74
C SER A 2 34.16 44.92 36.71
N SER A 3 33.20 45.03 35.80
CA SER A 3 32.31 43.97 35.33
C SER A 3 33.10 42.97 34.48
N THR A 4 33.25 41.73 34.94
CA THR A 4 33.85 40.65 34.15
C THR A 4 32.73 39.86 33.49
N THR A 5 32.33 40.29 32.30
CA THR A 5 31.52 39.49 31.38
C THR A 5 32.43 38.42 30.76
N LEU A 6 32.12 37.14 31.05
CA LEU A 6 32.72 36.01 30.33
C LEU A 6 32.21 36.05 28.88
N ARG A 7 33.04 36.52 27.96
CA ARG A 7 32.85 36.27 26.53
C ARG A 7 33.17 34.79 26.25
N PRO A 8 32.34 34.06 25.50
CA PRO A 8 32.77 32.80 24.93
C PRO A 8 33.91 33.10 23.95
N THR A 9 35.04 32.45 24.12
CA THR A 9 36.12 32.45 23.14
C THR A 9 35.68 31.61 21.95
N ASP A 10 35.44 32.26 20.81
CA ASP A 10 35.20 31.63 19.49
C ASP A 10 36.46 30.91 18.94
N ALA A 11 37.32 30.37 19.81
CA ALA A 11 38.65 29.87 19.46
C ALA A 11 38.75 28.33 19.39
N ASP A 12 37.69 27.60 19.76
CA ASP A 12 37.71 26.13 19.79
C ASP A 12 37.00 25.46 18.59
N ASP A 13 36.30 26.23 17.73
CA ASP A 13 35.58 25.70 16.57
C ASP A 13 36.42 25.63 15.27
N GLU A 14 37.62 26.23 15.22
CA GLU A 14 38.45 26.25 14.00
C GLU A 14 39.45 25.08 13.87
N LEU A 15 39.62 24.25 14.90
CA LEU A 15 40.65 23.17 14.89
C LEU A 15 40.28 21.91 14.09
N TRP A 16 39.10 21.86 13.46
CA TRP A 16 38.59 20.70 12.72
C TRP A 16 38.20 21.00 11.25
N SER A 17 38.77 22.03 10.64
CA SER A 17 38.52 22.38 9.22
C SER A 17 39.48 21.72 8.20
N GLY A 18 40.14 20.62 8.59
CA GLY A 18 41.01 19.82 7.72
C GLY A 18 40.24 18.96 6.69
N GLY A 19 39.36 19.55 5.89
CA GLY A 19 38.74 18.88 4.75
C GLY A 19 39.72 18.80 3.58
N SER A 20 40.37 17.66 3.35
CA SER A 20 41.26 17.50 2.19
C SER A 20 40.48 17.79 0.89
N LYS A 21 41.14 18.38 -0.13
CA LYS A 21 40.52 18.65 -1.45
C LYS A 21 39.86 17.40 -2.07
N LEU A 22 40.40 16.21 -1.76
CA LEU A 22 39.80 14.91 -2.15
C LEU A 22 38.44 14.65 -1.49
N ARG A 23 38.25 15.07 -0.24
CA ARG A 23 36.97 14.94 0.47
C ARG A 23 35.91 15.86 -0.12
N ALA A 24 36.27 17.11 -0.44
CA ALA A 24 35.37 18.06 -1.10
C ALA A 24 34.94 17.59 -2.51
N VAL A 25 35.87 17.09 -3.33
CA VAL A 25 35.55 16.50 -4.65
C VAL A 25 34.67 15.26 -4.51
N ARG A 26 34.92 14.40 -3.51
CA ARG A 26 34.08 13.23 -3.22
C ARG A 26 32.67 13.65 -2.77
N GLU A 27 32.55 14.67 -1.93
CA GLU A 27 31.27 15.20 -1.45
C GLU A 27 30.46 15.85 -2.59
N SER A 28 31.10 16.61 -3.49
CA SER A 28 30.46 17.13 -4.71
C SER A 28 30.03 16.01 -5.66
N GLY A 29 30.85 14.96 -5.81
CA GLY A 29 30.50 13.79 -6.62
C GLY A 29 29.27 13.04 -6.09
N VAL A 30 29.20 12.82 -4.77
CA VAL A 30 28.03 12.19 -4.12
C VAL A 30 26.78 13.08 -4.25
N SER A 31 26.91 14.40 -4.06
CA SER A 31 25.79 15.34 -4.21
C SER A 31 25.24 15.36 -5.64
N LEU A 32 26.13 15.38 -6.65
CA LEU A 32 25.72 15.33 -8.06
C LEU A 32 25.05 14.00 -8.41
N PHE A 33 25.55 12.88 -7.88
CA PHE A 33 24.94 11.57 -8.04
C PHE A 33 23.53 11.51 -7.42
N LEU A 34 23.37 12.01 -6.19
CA LEU A 34 22.05 12.07 -5.54
C LEU A 34 21.07 12.98 -6.29
N LEU A 35 21.54 14.11 -6.82
CA LEU A 35 20.74 15.00 -7.66
C LEU A 35 20.31 14.30 -8.95
N PHE A 36 21.22 13.57 -9.60
CA PHE A 36 20.91 12.79 -10.79
C PHE A 36 19.86 11.71 -10.50
N CYS A 37 20.01 10.95 -9.42
CA CYS A 37 19.02 9.95 -9.00
C CYS A 37 17.65 10.60 -8.76
N ALA A 38 17.60 11.71 -8.04
CA ALA A 38 16.36 12.45 -7.79
C ALA A 38 15.73 12.96 -9.09
N ALA A 39 16.53 13.50 -10.01
CA ALA A 39 16.06 13.96 -11.32
C ALA A 39 15.48 12.81 -12.15
N VAL A 40 16.17 11.66 -12.22
CA VAL A 40 15.68 10.47 -12.92
C VAL A 40 14.34 10.01 -12.33
N THR A 41 14.19 9.98 -11.01
CA THR A 41 12.92 9.63 -10.37
C THR A 41 11.80 10.58 -10.77
N VAL A 42 12.02 11.89 -10.65
CA VAL A 42 11.01 12.91 -10.99
C VAL A 42 10.63 12.85 -12.47
N LEU A 43 11.61 12.77 -13.38
CA LEU A 43 11.38 12.66 -14.82
C LEU A 43 10.63 11.38 -15.19
N THR A 44 10.94 10.25 -14.55
CA THR A 44 10.25 8.99 -14.79
C THR A 44 8.80 9.07 -14.33
N THR A 45 8.53 9.62 -13.15
CA THR A 45 7.16 9.82 -12.67
C THR A 45 6.38 10.76 -13.59
N ALA A 46 6.99 11.87 -14.01
CA ALA A 46 6.37 12.78 -14.97
C ALA A 46 6.08 12.08 -16.31
N GLY A 47 7.01 11.28 -16.82
CA GLY A 47 6.84 10.49 -18.03
C GLY A 47 5.67 9.50 -17.94
N ILE A 48 5.54 8.77 -16.82
CA ILE A 48 4.42 7.85 -16.59
C ILE A 48 3.09 8.60 -16.65
N ILE A 49 2.99 9.76 -15.99
CA ILE A 49 1.77 10.59 -15.97
C ILE A 49 1.43 11.07 -17.38
N VAL A 50 2.42 11.53 -18.15
CA VAL A 50 2.22 12.00 -19.52
C VAL A 50 1.74 10.88 -20.42
N VAL A 51 2.38 9.71 -20.38
CA VAL A 51 1.98 8.55 -21.22
C VAL A 51 0.58 8.08 -20.85
N LEU A 52 0.29 7.88 -19.56
CA LEU A 52 -1.06 7.50 -19.11
C LEU A 52 -2.11 8.51 -19.56
N GLY A 53 -1.82 9.81 -19.43
CA GLY A 53 -2.74 10.87 -19.82
C GLY A 53 -3.00 10.94 -21.33
N VAL A 54 -1.95 10.90 -22.14
CA VAL A 54 -2.06 10.98 -23.61
C VAL A 54 -2.83 9.77 -24.17
N GLU A 55 -2.46 8.56 -23.77
CA GLU A 55 -3.11 7.32 -24.22
C GLU A 55 -4.57 7.23 -23.75
N THR A 56 -4.87 7.72 -22.54
CA THR A 56 -6.26 7.82 -22.04
C THR A 56 -7.10 8.78 -22.88
N VAL A 57 -6.54 9.92 -23.29
CA VAL A 57 -7.24 10.87 -24.19
C VAL A 57 -7.46 10.23 -25.57
N GLU A 58 -6.49 9.48 -26.08
CA GLU A 58 -6.62 8.76 -27.35
C GLU A 58 -7.71 7.68 -27.28
N PHE A 59 -7.82 6.96 -26.15
CA PHE A 59 -8.91 6.02 -25.89
C PHE A 59 -10.29 6.69 -26.03
N PHE A 60 -10.52 7.82 -25.36
CA PHE A 60 -11.81 8.51 -25.41
C PHE A 60 -12.12 9.05 -26.82
N ARG A 61 -11.09 9.50 -27.57
CA ARG A 61 -11.26 9.94 -28.97
C ARG A 61 -11.63 8.79 -29.90
N LYS A 62 -11.00 7.62 -29.77
CA LYS A 62 -11.24 6.47 -30.67
C LYS A 62 -12.48 5.66 -30.31
N SER A 63 -12.76 5.49 -29.02
CA SER A 63 -13.92 4.71 -28.56
C SER A 63 -15.24 5.46 -28.72
N GLY A 64 -15.21 6.80 -28.68
CA GLY A 64 -16.41 7.64 -28.69
C GLY A 64 -17.24 7.54 -27.40
N VAL A 65 -16.73 6.89 -26.36
CA VAL A 65 -17.41 6.70 -25.07
C VAL A 65 -17.26 7.97 -24.22
N GLY A 66 -18.33 8.41 -23.56
CA GLY A 66 -18.25 9.51 -22.60
C GLY A 66 -17.51 9.12 -21.32
N LEU A 67 -16.87 10.09 -20.66
CA LEU A 67 -16.20 9.85 -19.37
C LEU A 67 -17.15 9.29 -18.32
N VAL A 68 -18.39 9.78 -18.28
CA VAL A 68 -19.42 9.30 -17.36
C VAL A 68 -19.77 7.85 -17.67
N ASP A 69 -20.08 7.53 -18.93
CA ASP A 69 -20.43 6.17 -19.35
C ASP A 69 -19.29 5.16 -19.09
N PHE A 70 -18.04 5.59 -19.22
CA PHE A 70 -16.88 4.81 -18.87
C PHE A 70 -16.82 4.52 -17.36
N LEU A 71 -16.94 5.55 -16.51
CA LEU A 71 -16.81 5.42 -15.05
C LEU A 71 -18.02 4.72 -14.39
N THR A 72 -19.24 5.00 -14.85
CA THR A 72 -20.48 4.48 -14.25
C THR A 72 -21.03 3.26 -14.98
N GLY A 73 -20.47 2.90 -16.14
CA GLY A 73 -20.91 1.76 -16.93
C GLY A 73 -20.73 0.44 -16.18
N THR A 74 -21.76 -0.40 -16.19
CA THR A 74 -21.82 -1.69 -15.47
C THR A 74 -21.35 -2.88 -16.30
N GLU A 75 -21.02 -2.68 -17.57
CA GLU A 75 -20.59 -3.75 -18.47
C GLU A 75 -19.26 -3.40 -19.15
N LEU A 76 -18.27 -4.28 -18.94
CA LEU A 76 -17.01 -4.27 -19.65
C LEU A 76 -17.01 -5.41 -20.66
N LYS A 77 -17.31 -5.08 -21.92
CA LYS A 77 -17.33 -6.05 -23.04
C LYS A 77 -16.81 -5.36 -24.30
N PRO A 78 -15.47 -5.24 -24.45
CA PRO A 78 -14.85 -4.59 -25.60
C PRO A 78 -15.15 -5.26 -26.95
N ASP A 79 -15.45 -6.56 -26.93
CA ASP A 79 -15.65 -7.37 -28.13
C ASP A 79 -17.12 -7.38 -28.64
N LEU A 80 -18.04 -6.69 -27.93
CA LEU A 80 -19.43 -6.53 -28.37
C LEU A 80 -19.58 -5.52 -29.52
N HIS A 81 -20.72 -5.59 -30.23
CA HIS A 81 -21.12 -4.64 -31.25
C HIS A 81 -22.49 -4.06 -30.89
N PRO A 82 -22.60 -2.84 -30.34
CA PRO A 82 -21.52 -1.87 -30.07
C PRO A 82 -20.64 -2.26 -28.86
N PRO A 83 -19.34 -1.86 -28.85
CA PRO A 83 -18.43 -2.19 -27.76
C PRO A 83 -18.75 -1.41 -26.49
N LYS A 84 -18.57 -2.04 -25.33
CA LYS A 84 -18.84 -1.45 -24.01
C LYS A 84 -17.59 -1.43 -23.14
N TYR A 85 -17.30 -0.27 -22.54
CA TYR A 85 -16.09 -0.01 -21.76
C TYR A 85 -16.39 0.43 -20.32
N GLY A 86 -17.52 0.04 -19.74
CA GLY A 86 -17.89 0.41 -18.38
C GLY A 86 -16.97 -0.26 -17.35
N ILE A 87 -16.25 0.53 -16.55
CA ILE A 87 -15.22 0.00 -15.62
C ILE A 87 -15.75 -0.29 -14.22
N LEU A 88 -17.02 0.00 -13.93
CA LEU A 88 -17.57 -0.16 -12.59
C LEU A 88 -17.40 -1.58 -12.01
N PRO A 89 -17.51 -2.67 -12.79
CA PRO A 89 -17.21 -4.02 -12.30
C PRO A 89 -15.76 -4.19 -11.83
N LEU A 90 -14.78 -3.57 -12.52
CA LEU A 90 -13.38 -3.62 -12.14
C LEU A 90 -13.10 -2.83 -10.88
N VAL A 91 -13.71 -1.64 -10.77
CA VAL A 91 -13.63 -0.79 -9.58
C VAL A 91 -14.22 -1.54 -8.40
N TRP A 92 -15.41 -2.12 -8.56
CA TRP A 92 -16.06 -2.97 -7.57
C TRP A 92 -15.16 -4.12 -7.12
N GLY A 93 -14.63 -4.91 -8.05
CA GLY A 93 -13.77 -6.03 -7.72
C GLY A 93 -12.52 -5.61 -6.95
N THR A 94 -11.90 -4.49 -7.35
CA THR A 94 -10.73 -3.94 -6.68
C THR A 94 -11.04 -3.54 -5.24
N PHE A 95 -12.17 -2.86 -5.01
CA PHE A 95 -12.59 -2.47 -3.65
C PHE A 95 -13.02 -3.66 -2.79
N VAL A 96 -13.68 -4.67 -3.36
CA VAL A 96 -14.03 -5.90 -2.64
C VAL A 96 -12.78 -6.61 -2.13
N VAL A 97 -11.78 -6.79 -2.99
CA VAL A 97 -10.51 -7.41 -2.60
C VAL A 97 -9.77 -6.55 -1.58
N ALA A 98 -9.65 -5.25 -1.82
CA ALA A 98 -8.94 -4.35 -0.92
C ALA A 98 -9.60 -4.30 0.47
N ALA A 99 -10.92 -4.06 0.53
CA ALA A 99 -11.68 -4.02 1.77
C ALA A 99 -11.63 -5.37 2.50
N GLY A 100 -11.91 -6.47 1.79
CA GLY A 100 -11.88 -7.82 2.36
C GLY A 100 -10.51 -8.20 2.93
N SER A 101 -9.43 -7.83 2.23
CA SER A 101 -8.06 -8.03 2.71
C SER A 101 -7.76 -7.22 3.96
N THR A 102 -8.18 -5.95 4.01
CA THR A 102 -7.94 -5.08 5.16
C THR A 102 -8.72 -5.51 6.41
N ILE A 103 -9.91 -6.09 6.27
CA ILE A 103 -10.67 -6.64 7.40
C ILE A 103 -9.85 -7.71 8.13
N ILE A 104 -9.03 -8.47 7.41
CA ILE A 104 -8.15 -9.50 7.98
C ILE A 104 -6.83 -8.87 8.43
N ALA A 105 -6.20 -8.07 7.57
CA ALA A 105 -4.85 -7.58 7.78
C ALA A 105 -4.75 -6.53 8.89
N LEU A 106 -5.71 -5.61 9.00
CA LEU A 106 -5.63 -4.50 9.94
C LEU A 106 -5.69 -4.96 11.41
N PRO A 107 -6.66 -5.81 11.83
CA PRO A 107 -6.70 -6.28 13.20
C PRO A 107 -5.49 -7.14 13.56
N VAL A 108 -5.13 -8.10 12.70
CA VAL A 108 -4.00 -9.01 12.97
C VAL A 108 -2.68 -8.23 12.97
N GLY A 109 -2.48 -7.34 12.01
CA GLY A 109 -1.29 -6.49 11.92
C GLY A 109 -1.16 -5.54 13.11
N LEU A 110 -2.24 -4.87 13.51
CA LEU A 110 -2.22 -3.96 14.66
C LEU A 110 -1.96 -4.68 15.98
N LEU A 111 -2.62 -5.81 16.22
CA LEU A 111 -2.37 -6.61 17.42
C LEU A 111 -0.92 -7.10 17.46
N SER A 112 -0.37 -7.53 16.32
CA SER A 112 1.05 -7.91 16.20
C SER A 112 1.97 -6.73 16.51
N ALA A 113 1.65 -5.53 16.01
CA ALA A 113 2.42 -4.32 16.26
C ALA A 113 2.39 -3.88 17.73
N ILE A 114 1.22 -3.95 18.39
CA ILE A 114 1.08 -3.66 19.83
C ILE A 114 1.89 -4.66 20.65
N TYR A 115 1.82 -5.95 20.30
CA TYR A 115 2.62 -6.97 20.98
C TYR A 115 4.13 -6.71 20.81
N LEU A 116 4.60 -6.41 19.59
CA LEU A 116 6.01 -6.18 19.31
C LEU A 116 6.57 -4.90 19.96
N SER A 117 5.77 -3.83 19.99
CA SER A 117 6.19 -2.53 20.54
C SER A 117 6.19 -2.52 22.07
N GLU A 118 5.14 -3.08 22.70
CA GLU A 118 4.97 -2.96 24.15
C GLU A 118 5.32 -4.25 24.88
N TYR A 119 4.94 -5.44 24.38
CA TYR A 119 5.01 -6.69 25.14
C TYR A 119 6.27 -7.52 24.88
N ALA A 120 6.79 -7.51 23.66
CA ALA A 120 7.88 -8.38 23.25
C ALA A 120 9.20 -8.02 23.95
N PRO A 121 9.95 -9.01 24.46
CA PRO A 121 11.30 -8.78 24.95
C PRO A 121 12.22 -8.37 23.80
N ARG A 122 13.26 -7.58 24.10
CA ARG A 122 14.16 -6.98 23.09
C ARG A 122 14.74 -8.01 22.11
N GLY A 123 15.09 -9.21 22.58
CA GLY A 123 15.59 -10.29 21.73
C GLY A 123 14.56 -10.82 20.73
N LEU A 124 13.31 -10.99 21.16
CA LEU A 124 12.23 -11.44 20.28
C LEU A 124 11.91 -10.39 19.21
N ARG A 125 11.86 -9.11 19.60
CA ARG A 125 11.67 -7.99 18.66
C ARG A 125 12.77 -7.94 17.59
N ALA A 126 14.02 -8.15 17.98
CA ALA A 126 15.17 -8.15 17.07
C ALA A 126 15.12 -9.28 16.01
N ILE A 127 14.36 -10.34 16.25
CA ILE A 127 14.18 -11.45 15.31
C ILE A 127 12.88 -11.29 14.50
N LEU A 128 11.77 -11.00 15.18
CA LEU A 128 10.46 -10.94 14.54
C LEU A 128 10.33 -9.77 13.56
N LYS A 129 10.88 -8.60 13.87
CA LYS A 129 10.75 -7.43 12.98
C LYS A 129 11.44 -7.66 11.63
N PRO A 130 12.72 -8.04 11.56
CA PRO A 130 13.35 -8.40 10.28
C PRO A 130 12.63 -9.54 9.58
N THR A 131 12.10 -10.53 10.32
CA THR A 131 11.34 -11.62 9.71
C THR A 131 10.07 -11.13 9.02
N LEU A 132 9.32 -10.21 9.63
CA LEU A 132 8.14 -9.60 9.00
C LEU A 132 8.52 -8.81 7.74
N GLU A 133 9.62 -8.07 7.77
CA GLU A 133 10.13 -7.34 6.60
C GLU A 133 10.56 -8.30 5.48
N LEU A 134 11.17 -9.44 5.82
CA LEU A 134 11.53 -10.49 4.85
C LEU A 134 10.28 -11.17 4.26
N LEU A 135 9.22 -11.39 5.05
CA LEU A 135 7.96 -11.92 4.56
C LEU A 135 7.30 -10.98 3.54
N ALA A 136 7.48 -9.66 3.68
CA ALA A 136 7.01 -8.69 2.69
C ALA A 136 7.77 -8.78 1.35
N GLY A 137 8.94 -9.44 1.32
CA GLY A 137 9.72 -9.70 0.11
C GLY A 137 9.30 -10.93 -0.69
N ILE A 138 8.33 -11.73 -0.20
CA ILE A 138 7.85 -12.91 -0.91
C ILE A 138 7.13 -12.47 -2.21
N PRO A 139 7.46 -13.06 -3.38
CA PRO A 139 6.80 -12.72 -4.64
C PRO A 139 5.29 -12.97 -4.58
N THR A 140 4.50 -11.98 -5.02
CA THR A 140 3.03 -12.04 -4.89
C THR A 140 2.37 -13.16 -5.70
N ILE A 141 3.05 -13.65 -6.74
CA ILE A 141 2.59 -14.82 -7.51
C ILE A 141 2.56 -16.11 -6.66
N VAL A 142 3.48 -16.26 -5.68
CA VAL A 142 3.52 -17.43 -4.78
C VAL A 142 2.24 -17.49 -3.94
N TYR A 143 1.80 -16.33 -3.46
CA TYR A 143 0.55 -16.18 -2.74
C TYR A 143 -0.66 -16.53 -3.64
N GLY A 144 -0.66 -16.09 -4.90
CA GLY A 144 -1.69 -16.47 -5.88
C GLY A 144 -1.81 -17.99 -6.08
N TYR A 145 -0.69 -18.71 -6.17
CA TYR A 145 -0.70 -20.17 -6.22
C TYR A 145 -1.18 -20.81 -4.91
N LEU A 146 -0.81 -20.29 -3.75
CA LEU A 146 -1.34 -20.75 -2.46
C LEU A 146 -2.87 -20.58 -2.38
N ALA A 147 -3.41 -19.51 -2.98
CA ALA A 147 -4.84 -19.31 -3.07
C ALA A 147 -5.53 -20.47 -3.80
N LEU A 148 -4.98 -20.88 -4.95
CA LEU A 148 -5.57 -21.94 -5.78
C LEU A 148 -5.34 -23.35 -5.23
N LEU A 149 -4.15 -23.63 -4.68
CA LEU A 149 -3.74 -24.97 -4.29
C LEU A 149 -4.14 -25.32 -2.85
N VAL A 150 -4.34 -24.32 -1.99
CA VAL A 150 -4.63 -24.55 -0.57
C VAL A 150 -5.92 -23.86 -0.17
N VAL A 151 -6.04 -22.53 -0.35
CA VAL A 151 -7.17 -21.77 0.19
C VAL A 151 -8.49 -22.15 -0.47
N THR A 152 -8.57 -22.13 -1.80
CA THR A 152 -9.80 -22.50 -2.52
C THR A 152 -10.24 -23.94 -2.23
N PRO A 153 -9.37 -24.96 -2.24
CA PRO A 153 -9.75 -26.32 -1.82
C PRO A 153 -10.27 -26.41 -0.39
N VAL A 154 -9.66 -25.68 0.55
CA VAL A 154 -10.15 -25.60 1.93
C VAL A 154 -11.53 -24.94 1.99
N LEU A 155 -11.75 -23.84 1.27
CA LEU A 155 -13.06 -23.21 1.18
C LEU A 155 -14.10 -24.16 0.58
N LYS A 156 -13.77 -24.88 -0.50
CA LYS A 156 -14.65 -25.89 -1.08
C LYS A 156 -15.02 -26.98 -0.07
N ALA A 157 -14.03 -27.51 0.65
CA ALA A 157 -14.26 -28.53 1.68
C ALA A 157 -15.16 -28.06 2.82
N ILE A 158 -15.18 -26.76 3.13
CA ILE A 158 -16.03 -26.17 4.19
C ILE A 158 -17.44 -25.85 3.66
N PHE A 159 -17.53 -25.25 2.48
CA PHE A 159 -18.78 -24.66 1.98
C PHE A 159 -19.60 -25.60 1.07
N GLU A 160 -18.97 -26.46 0.27
CA GLU A 160 -19.69 -27.37 -0.63
C GLU A 160 -20.55 -28.41 0.13
N PRO A 161 -20.12 -28.99 1.27
CA PRO A 161 -21.00 -29.85 2.08
C PRO A 161 -22.23 -29.13 2.64
N LEU A 162 -22.18 -27.80 2.77
CA LEU A 162 -23.30 -26.96 3.19
C LEU A 162 -24.22 -26.58 2.01
N GLY A 163 -23.97 -27.10 0.81
CA GLY A 163 -24.73 -26.79 -0.41
C GLY A 163 -24.33 -25.47 -1.08
N ILE A 164 -23.28 -24.81 -0.62
CA ILE A 164 -22.81 -23.53 -1.15
C ILE A 164 -21.70 -23.79 -2.17
N ARG A 165 -21.94 -23.42 -3.44
CA ARG A 165 -20.96 -23.60 -4.52
C ARG A 165 -19.84 -22.57 -4.41
N VAL A 166 -18.59 -23.04 -4.52
CA VAL A 166 -17.39 -22.20 -4.54
C VAL A 166 -16.72 -22.31 -5.90
N GLU A 167 -16.54 -21.19 -6.59
CA GLU A 167 -15.82 -21.17 -7.86
C GLU A 167 -14.31 -21.42 -7.65
N THR A 168 -13.64 -21.99 -8.65
CA THR A 168 -12.19 -22.22 -8.59
C THR A 168 -11.40 -20.92 -8.41
N PHE A 169 -11.83 -19.88 -9.12
CA PHE A 169 -11.38 -18.51 -8.89
C PHE A 169 -12.47 -17.80 -8.10
N ASN A 170 -12.13 -17.19 -6.98
CA ASN A 170 -13.12 -16.53 -6.14
C ASN A 170 -12.50 -15.36 -5.36
N ALA A 171 -13.35 -14.34 -5.11
CA ALA A 171 -12.94 -13.14 -4.40
C ALA A 171 -12.45 -13.44 -2.97
N LEU A 172 -13.06 -14.41 -2.28
CA LEU A 172 -12.74 -14.73 -0.88
C LEU A 172 -11.32 -15.24 -0.72
N SER A 173 -10.89 -16.17 -1.58
CA SER A 173 -9.51 -16.67 -1.63
C SER A 173 -8.53 -15.52 -1.87
N ALA A 174 -8.85 -14.59 -2.77
CA ALA A 174 -8.03 -13.41 -3.02
C ALA A 174 -7.95 -12.52 -1.77
N CYS A 175 -9.08 -12.22 -1.11
CA CYS A 175 -9.12 -11.43 0.12
C CYS A 175 -8.28 -12.04 1.24
N ILE A 176 -8.36 -13.36 1.44
CA ILE A 176 -7.61 -14.07 2.49
C ILE A 176 -6.12 -13.96 2.22
N VAL A 177 -5.70 -14.30 1.02
CA VAL A 177 -4.29 -14.38 0.65
C VAL A 177 -3.63 -13.00 0.60
N VAL A 178 -4.29 -12.02 -0.02
CA VAL A 178 -3.82 -10.63 -0.04
C VAL A 178 -3.84 -10.04 1.37
N GLY A 179 -4.85 -10.37 2.19
CA GLY A 179 -4.89 -10.02 3.61
C GLY A 179 -3.65 -10.54 4.35
N VAL A 180 -3.35 -11.83 4.23
CA VAL A 180 -2.17 -12.46 4.86
C VAL A 180 -0.86 -11.80 4.40
N MET A 181 -0.73 -11.50 3.11
CA MET A 181 0.43 -10.84 2.53
C MET A 181 0.63 -9.41 3.07
N ILE A 182 -0.44 -8.70 3.42
CA ILE A 182 -0.39 -7.31 3.90
C ILE A 182 -0.15 -7.23 5.41
N ILE A 183 -0.40 -8.31 6.18
CA ILE A 183 -0.17 -8.35 7.64
C ILE A 183 1.25 -7.88 8.04
N PRO A 184 2.35 -8.38 7.43
CA PRO A 184 3.70 -7.97 7.83
C PRO A 184 3.95 -6.47 7.61
N MET A 185 3.41 -5.91 6.52
CA MET A 185 3.49 -4.47 6.23
C MET A 185 2.75 -3.65 7.29
N VAL A 186 1.49 -4.01 7.60
CA VAL A 186 0.70 -3.31 8.63
C VAL A 186 1.38 -3.40 10.00
N SER A 187 1.86 -4.61 10.35
CA SER A 187 2.53 -4.86 11.62
C SER A 187 3.80 -4.04 11.76
N SER A 188 4.68 -4.07 10.75
CA SER A 188 5.96 -3.36 10.79
C SER A 188 5.78 -1.84 10.86
N LEU A 189 4.93 -1.27 10.00
CA LEU A 189 4.69 0.18 9.98
C LEU A 189 4.00 0.68 11.25
N SER A 190 3.01 -0.07 11.75
CA SER A 190 2.33 0.30 12.99
C SER A 190 3.26 0.17 14.20
N GLU A 191 4.19 -0.80 14.19
CA GLU A 191 5.18 -0.99 15.25
C GLU A 191 6.20 0.17 15.31
N ASP A 192 6.64 0.66 14.15
CA ASP A 192 7.49 1.87 14.06
C ASP A 192 6.80 3.08 14.69
N VAL A 193 5.52 3.26 14.34
CA VAL A 193 4.69 4.35 14.85
C VAL A 193 4.48 4.25 16.36
N LEU A 194 4.10 3.07 16.88
CA LEU A 194 3.89 2.86 18.31
C LEU A 194 5.20 3.05 19.10
N SER A 195 6.31 2.53 18.56
CA SER A 195 7.65 2.66 19.16
C SER A 195 8.16 4.10 19.19
N ALA A 196 7.70 4.96 18.28
CA ALA A 196 8.09 6.36 18.22
C ALA A 196 7.46 7.23 19.31
N VAL A 197 6.41 6.75 19.99
CA VAL A 197 5.84 7.45 21.15
C VAL A 197 6.95 7.67 22.19
N PRO A 198 7.05 8.84 22.85
CA PRO A 198 8.08 9.09 23.85
C PRO A 198 8.03 8.11 25.04
N ARG A 199 9.20 7.71 25.56
CA ARG A 199 9.28 6.84 26.76
C ARG A 199 8.73 7.52 28.01
N GLY A 200 8.88 8.84 28.15
CA GLY A 200 8.37 9.60 29.30
C GLY A 200 6.86 9.44 29.51
N LEU A 201 6.07 9.35 28.43
CA LEU A 201 4.62 9.10 28.54
C LEU A 201 4.31 7.71 29.12
N ARG A 202 5.14 6.70 28.81
CA ARG A 202 5.00 5.34 29.35
C ARG A 202 5.38 5.30 30.82
N GLU A 203 6.54 5.88 31.14
CA GLU A 203 7.07 5.94 32.51
C GLU A 203 6.14 6.72 33.45
N ALA A 204 5.52 7.81 32.97
CA ALA A 204 4.50 8.54 33.72
C ALA A 204 3.27 7.65 34.02
N GLY A 205 2.79 6.88 33.05
CA GLY A 205 1.71 5.92 33.26
C GLY A 205 2.06 4.87 34.32
N TYR A 206 3.25 4.26 34.22
CA TYR A 206 3.73 3.31 35.23
C TYR A 206 3.91 3.95 36.61
N GLY A 207 4.37 5.20 36.67
CA GLY A 207 4.51 5.96 37.91
C GLY A 207 3.18 6.25 38.63
N LEU A 208 2.07 6.29 37.89
CA LEU A 208 0.71 6.38 38.44
C LEU A 208 0.10 5.02 38.82
N GLY A 209 0.88 3.93 38.74
CA GLY A 209 0.43 2.58 39.03
C GLY A 209 -0.36 1.91 37.91
N ALA A 210 -0.36 2.49 36.70
CA ALA A 210 -1.06 1.88 35.55
C ALA A 210 -0.39 0.57 35.14
N THR A 211 -1.21 -0.42 34.78
CA THR A 211 -0.74 -1.69 34.24
C THR A 211 -0.21 -1.52 32.81
N LYS A 212 0.60 -2.47 32.37
CA LYS A 212 1.12 -2.51 30.98
C LYS A 212 0.02 -2.48 29.93
N PHE A 213 -1.12 -3.11 30.20
CA PHE A 213 -2.29 -3.06 29.34
C PHE A 213 -2.91 -1.67 29.26
N GLU A 214 -3.06 -0.97 30.39
CA GLU A 214 -3.58 0.39 30.43
C GLU A 214 -2.63 1.38 29.74
N VAL A 215 -1.32 1.29 29.96
CA VAL A 215 -0.34 2.12 29.25
C VAL A 215 -0.41 1.89 27.74
N SER A 216 -0.47 0.63 27.29
CA SER A 216 -0.54 0.31 25.86
C SER A 216 -1.82 0.82 25.21
N THR A 217 -2.97 0.55 25.83
CA THR A 217 -4.30 0.82 25.22
C THR A 217 -4.83 2.22 25.45
N ARG A 218 -4.48 2.88 26.57
CA ARG A 218 -5.00 4.20 26.93
C ARG A 218 -4.01 5.35 26.71
N ILE A 219 -2.72 5.04 26.56
CA ILE A 219 -1.68 6.07 26.36
C ILE A 219 -1.03 5.89 24.99
N VAL A 220 -0.38 4.75 24.73
CA VAL A 220 0.44 4.56 23.53
C VAL A 220 -0.40 4.50 22.26
N VAL A 221 -1.40 3.61 22.20
CA VAL A 221 -2.26 3.47 21.00
C VAL A 221 -3.00 4.78 20.66
N PRO A 222 -3.64 5.48 21.62
CA PRO A 222 -4.27 6.76 21.34
C PRO A 222 -3.28 7.85 20.91
N ALA A 223 -2.10 7.93 21.53
CA ALA A 223 -1.07 8.90 21.15
C ALA A 223 -0.53 8.65 19.73
N ALA A 224 -0.51 7.39 19.29
CA ALA A 224 0.01 6.97 18.00
C ALA A 224 -1.07 6.82 16.90
N LEU A 225 -2.34 7.12 17.21
CA LEU A 225 -3.50 6.78 16.37
C LEU A 225 -3.37 7.32 14.94
N SER A 226 -2.90 8.56 14.75
CA SER A 226 -2.73 9.17 13.43
C SER A 226 -1.72 8.41 12.57
N GLY A 227 -0.60 7.95 13.14
CA GLY A 227 0.38 7.15 12.43
C GLY A 227 -0.13 5.73 12.12
N VAL A 228 -0.92 5.13 13.02
CA VAL A 228 -1.55 3.83 12.79
C VAL A 228 -2.56 3.93 11.64
N VAL A 229 -3.41 4.97 11.65
CA VAL A 229 -4.36 5.24 10.56
C VAL A 229 -3.63 5.46 9.24
N ALA A 230 -2.52 6.22 9.23
CA ALA A 230 -1.74 6.41 8.01
C ALA A 230 -1.10 5.11 7.49
N SER A 231 -0.62 4.25 8.40
CA SER A 231 -0.12 2.91 8.08
C SER A 231 -1.22 2.03 7.47
N PHE A 232 -2.45 2.15 7.96
CA PHE A 232 -3.62 1.45 7.42
C PHE A 232 -4.00 1.94 6.02
N ILE A 233 -4.01 3.27 5.80
CA ILE A 233 -4.28 3.84 4.48
C ILE A 233 -3.21 3.38 3.47
N LEU A 234 -1.93 3.33 3.88
CA LEU A 234 -0.84 2.87 3.02
C LEU A 234 -0.98 1.38 2.68
N ALA A 235 -1.34 0.54 3.66
CA ALA A 235 -1.64 -0.87 3.45
C ALA A 235 -2.85 -1.08 2.52
N LEU A 236 -3.91 -0.28 2.66
CA LEU A 236 -5.06 -0.31 1.75
C LEU A 236 -4.65 0.10 0.32
N SER A 237 -3.82 1.14 0.18
CA SER A 237 -3.28 1.54 -1.13
C SER A 237 -2.44 0.43 -1.77
N ARG A 238 -1.73 -0.37 -0.97
CA ARG A 238 -1.01 -1.56 -1.45
C ARG A 238 -1.97 -2.64 -1.93
N ALA A 239 -3.04 -2.91 -1.19
CA ALA A 239 -4.06 -3.91 -1.55
C ALA A 239 -4.74 -3.59 -2.89
N ILE A 240 -5.06 -2.31 -3.12
CA ILE A 240 -5.68 -1.82 -4.37
C ILE A 240 -4.75 -2.03 -5.57
N GLY A 241 -3.44 -1.91 -5.37
CA GLY A 241 -2.43 -2.14 -6.40
C GLY A 241 -1.98 -3.59 -6.54
N GLU A 242 -2.57 -4.53 -5.79
CA GLU A 242 -2.17 -5.94 -5.88
C GLU A 242 -2.60 -6.53 -7.22
N THR A 243 -1.66 -7.21 -7.88
CA THR A 243 -1.81 -7.61 -9.28
C THR A 243 -1.75 -9.12 -9.44
N MET A 244 -0.59 -9.73 -9.20
CA MET A 244 -0.38 -11.13 -9.56
C MET A 244 -1.08 -12.11 -8.61
N ALA A 245 -1.15 -11.80 -7.31
CA ALA A 245 -1.90 -12.64 -6.38
C ALA A 245 -3.40 -12.68 -6.76
N VAL A 246 -3.94 -11.52 -7.14
CA VAL A 246 -5.37 -11.35 -7.45
C VAL A 246 -5.74 -11.96 -8.81
N VAL A 247 -4.90 -11.79 -9.84
CA VAL A 247 -5.09 -12.43 -11.15
C VAL A 247 -5.27 -13.94 -10.98
N LEU A 248 -4.42 -14.57 -10.18
CA LEU A 248 -4.46 -16.02 -9.96
C LEU A 248 -5.58 -16.46 -9.02
N ALA A 249 -5.95 -15.65 -8.02
CA ALA A 249 -6.92 -16.05 -7.00
C ALA A 249 -8.37 -15.68 -7.35
N ALA A 250 -8.62 -14.44 -7.78
CA ALA A 250 -9.96 -13.89 -8.03
C ALA A 250 -10.49 -14.21 -9.44
N GLY A 251 -9.58 -14.37 -10.40
CA GLY A 251 -9.91 -14.63 -11.80
C GLY A 251 -10.13 -13.36 -12.62
N MET A 252 -10.76 -13.51 -13.79
CA MET A 252 -10.81 -12.50 -14.86
C MET A 252 -12.25 -12.29 -15.37
N ARG A 253 -13.24 -12.37 -14.48
CA ARG A 253 -14.66 -12.20 -14.84
C ARG A 253 -15.16 -10.82 -14.39
N PRO A 254 -15.38 -9.86 -15.30
CA PRO A 254 -15.89 -8.54 -14.93
C PRO A 254 -17.37 -8.66 -14.56
N GLN A 255 -17.66 -8.69 -13.27
CA GLN A 255 -19.02 -8.71 -12.74
C GLN A 255 -19.12 -7.98 -11.41
N ILE A 256 -20.31 -7.42 -11.14
CA ILE A 256 -20.65 -6.88 -9.82
C ILE A 256 -21.37 -7.99 -9.06
N SER A 257 -20.68 -8.60 -8.12
CA SER A 257 -21.24 -9.63 -7.24
C SER A 257 -20.93 -9.32 -5.78
N LEU A 258 -21.93 -9.51 -4.92
CA LEU A 258 -21.75 -9.46 -3.46
C LEU A 258 -21.31 -10.81 -2.89
N ASN A 259 -21.44 -11.89 -3.68
CA ASN A 259 -21.04 -13.21 -3.23
C ASN A 259 -19.51 -13.34 -3.37
N PRO A 260 -18.75 -13.45 -2.26
CA PRO A 260 -17.30 -13.52 -2.34
C PRO A 260 -16.79 -14.87 -2.87
N LEU A 261 -17.67 -15.86 -3.05
CA LEU A 261 -17.33 -17.19 -3.55
C LEU A 261 -17.35 -17.29 -5.09
N THR A 262 -17.62 -16.17 -5.78
CA THR A 262 -17.59 -16.07 -7.24
C THR A 262 -16.34 -15.34 -7.72
N SER A 263 -15.97 -15.60 -8.98
CA SER A 263 -14.85 -14.94 -9.63
C SER A 263 -15.16 -13.48 -9.92
N ILE A 264 -14.20 -12.59 -9.66
CA ILE A 264 -14.29 -11.16 -9.97
C ILE A 264 -13.01 -10.73 -10.68
N GLU A 265 -13.11 -9.67 -11.48
CA GLU A 265 -11.96 -9.04 -12.13
C GLU A 265 -11.66 -7.70 -11.46
N THR A 266 -10.37 -7.41 -11.23
CA THR A 266 -9.91 -6.13 -10.68
C THR A 266 -9.28 -5.26 -11.76
N MET A 267 -9.06 -3.97 -11.48
CA MET A 267 -8.43 -3.05 -12.41
C MET A 267 -7.02 -3.52 -12.81
N THR A 268 -6.23 -4.03 -11.86
CA THR A 268 -4.90 -4.59 -12.12
C THR A 268 -4.97 -5.88 -12.93
N THR A 269 -5.93 -6.76 -12.62
CA THR A 269 -6.17 -7.98 -13.40
C THR A 269 -6.48 -7.65 -14.87
N TYR A 270 -7.37 -6.69 -15.11
CA TYR A 270 -7.74 -6.27 -16.46
C TYR A 270 -6.55 -5.73 -17.25
N ILE A 271 -5.71 -4.91 -16.61
CA ILE A 271 -4.47 -4.41 -17.25
C ILE A 271 -3.60 -5.59 -17.68
N VAL A 272 -3.40 -6.58 -16.80
CA VAL A 272 -2.63 -7.80 -17.12
C VAL A 272 -3.27 -8.58 -18.27
N ALA A 273 -4.59 -8.77 -18.24
CA ALA A 273 -5.36 -9.48 -19.27
C ALA A 273 -5.10 -8.88 -20.67
N VAL A 274 -5.28 -7.55 -20.79
CA VAL A 274 -5.09 -6.84 -22.05
C VAL A 274 -3.63 -6.87 -22.51
N THR A 275 -2.67 -6.76 -21.58
CA THR A 275 -1.23 -6.82 -21.93
C THR A 275 -0.75 -8.20 -22.39
N ASN A 276 -1.40 -9.28 -21.95
CA ASN A 276 -1.06 -10.66 -22.32
C ASN A 276 -1.55 -11.07 -23.73
N GLY A 277 -1.99 -10.11 -24.56
CA GLY A 277 -2.27 -10.32 -25.98
C GLY A 277 -3.74 -10.38 -26.36
N GLU A 278 -4.67 -10.00 -25.48
CA GLU A 278 -6.10 -9.97 -25.77
C GLU A 278 -6.54 -8.82 -26.71
N ALA A 279 -5.64 -7.88 -27.02
CA ALA A 279 -5.93 -6.72 -27.85
C ALA A 279 -4.82 -6.41 -28.85
N SER A 280 -5.22 -6.05 -30.08
CA SER A 280 -4.31 -5.53 -31.10
C SER A 280 -3.78 -4.16 -30.70
N TYR A 281 -2.49 -3.91 -30.97
CA TYR A 281 -1.86 -2.62 -30.68
C TYR A 281 -2.62 -1.46 -31.34
N GLY A 282 -2.85 -0.38 -30.58
CA GLY A 282 -3.57 0.82 -31.03
C GLY A 282 -5.09 0.68 -31.20
N SER A 283 -5.66 -0.50 -30.89
CA SER A 283 -7.11 -0.72 -30.85
C SER A 283 -7.76 -0.03 -29.64
N PRO A 284 -9.07 0.29 -29.68
CA PRO A 284 -9.77 0.85 -28.52
C PRO A 284 -9.68 -0.03 -27.25
N LYS A 285 -9.65 -1.36 -27.40
CA LYS A 285 -9.44 -2.33 -26.31
C LYS A 285 -8.02 -2.28 -25.73
N TYR A 286 -7.01 -1.98 -26.55
CA TYR A 286 -5.66 -1.75 -26.04
C TYR A 286 -5.60 -0.42 -25.28
N LEU A 287 -6.17 0.64 -25.85
CA LEU A 287 -6.12 1.96 -25.22
C LEU A 287 -6.92 2.05 -23.91
N SER A 288 -7.96 1.21 -23.75
CA SER A 288 -8.75 1.17 -22.50
C SER A 288 -7.92 0.73 -21.28
N LEU A 289 -6.82 -0.01 -21.46
CA LEU A 289 -5.92 -0.35 -20.33
C LEU A 289 -5.27 0.90 -19.72
N PHE A 290 -4.92 1.91 -20.54
CA PHE A 290 -4.36 3.16 -20.06
C PHE A 290 -5.40 4.00 -19.32
N ALA A 291 -6.65 4.01 -19.82
CA ALA A 291 -7.76 4.68 -19.13
C ALA A 291 -8.06 4.04 -17.77
N VAL A 292 -8.09 2.70 -17.69
CA VAL A 292 -8.22 1.98 -16.41
C VAL A 292 -7.02 2.26 -15.50
N GLY A 293 -5.79 2.24 -16.05
CA GLY A 293 -4.57 2.57 -15.34
C GLY A 293 -4.55 3.99 -14.78
N MET A 294 -5.09 4.97 -15.52
CA MET A 294 -5.21 6.36 -15.08
C MET A 294 -6.18 6.50 -13.90
N VAL A 295 -7.30 5.76 -13.92
CA VAL A 295 -8.25 5.73 -12.79
C VAL A 295 -7.60 5.08 -11.56
N LEU A 296 -6.94 3.93 -11.73
CA LEU A 296 -6.23 3.26 -10.64
C LEU A 296 -5.11 4.15 -10.06
N PHE A 297 -4.36 4.83 -10.93
CA PHE A 297 -3.34 5.79 -10.53
C PHE A 297 -3.95 6.96 -9.74
N ALA A 298 -5.06 7.53 -10.20
CA ALA A 298 -5.74 8.61 -9.48
C ALA A 298 -6.23 8.18 -8.09
N ILE A 299 -6.79 6.97 -7.97
CA ILE A 299 -7.24 6.39 -6.69
C ILE A 299 -6.05 6.21 -5.74
N THR A 300 -4.99 5.55 -6.21
CA THR A 300 -3.81 5.28 -5.38
C THR A 300 -3.06 6.55 -5.00
N LEU A 301 -2.90 7.51 -5.91
CA LEU A 301 -2.31 8.82 -5.63
C LEU A 301 -3.11 9.57 -4.56
N THR A 302 -4.45 9.58 -4.68
CA THR A 302 -5.32 10.24 -3.70
C THR A 302 -5.15 9.63 -2.31
N LEU A 303 -5.13 8.29 -2.19
CA LEU A 303 -4.92 7.60 -0.92
C LEU A 303 -3.54 7.90 -0.31
N ASN A 304 -2.49 7.93 -1.13
CA ASN A 304 -1.14 8.26 -0.67
C ASN A 304 -1.03 9.71 -0.19
N ILE A 305 -1.64 10.67 -0.90
CA ILE A 305 -1.71 12.07 -0.47
C ILE A 305 -2.45 12.18 0.87
N VAL A 306 -3.61 11.54 0.99
CA VAL A 306 -4.41 11.55 2.23
C VAL A 306 -3.61 10.95 3.39
N SER A 307 -2.92 9.82 3.21
CA SER A 307 -2.04 9.23 4.23
C SER A 307 -0.98 10.22 4.71
N GLY A 308 -0.29 10.89 3.78
CA GLY A 308 0.72 11.90 4.11
C GLY A 308 0.15 13.11 4.85
N LEU A 309 -1.05 13.57 4.50
CA LEU A 309 -1.73 14.67 5.19
C LEU A 309 -2.11 14.30 6.63
N VAL A 310 -2.62 13.08 6.84
CA VAL A 310 -2.97 12.55 8.18
C VAL A 310 -1.73 12.48 9.07
N LEU A 311 -0.58 12.05 8.54
CA LEU A 311 0.70 12.03 9.24
C LEU A 311 1.17 13.42 9.67
N ARG A 312 1.06 14.42 8.79
CA ARG A 312 1.57 15.78 9.04
C ARG A 312 0.80 16.51 10.15
N ARG A 313 -0.53 16.36 10.19
CA ARG A 313 -1.43 17.06 11.13
C ARG A 313 -1.06 16.85 12.61
N TYR A 314 -0.39 15.75 12.96
CA TYR A 314 -0.16 15.35 14.35
C TYR A 314 1.29 15.42 14.82
N ARG A 315 2.26 15.49 13.89
CA ARG A 315 3.69 15.64 14.23
C ARG A 315 3.99 16.98 14.92
N GLU A 316 3.11 17.97 14.74
CA GLU A 316 3.20 19.31 15.34
C GLU A 316 2.77 19.36 16.82
N VAL A 317 2.11 18.33 17.36
CA VAL A 317 1.50 18.39 18.72
C VAL A 317 2.41 17.81 19.82
N TYR A 318 3.46 17.06 19.46
CA TYR A 318 4.33 16.34 20.41
C TYR A 318 5.82 16.70 20.31
N GLN A 319 6.17 17.78 19.60
CA GLN A 319 7.46 18.46 19.75
C GLN A 319 7.33 19.55 20.81
#